data_AF-A0A553HMD1-F1
#
_entry.id   AF-A0A553HMD1-F1
#
_cell.length_a   1.000
_cell.length_b   1.000
_cell.length_c   1.000
_cell.angle_alpha   90.00
_cell.angle_beta   90.00
_cell.angle_gamma   90.00
#
_symmetry.space_group_name_H-M   'P 1'
#
loop_
_entity.id
_entity.type
_entity.pdbx_description
1 polymer ?
#
loop_
_entity_poly.entity_id
_entity_poly.type
_entity_poly.pdbx_seq_one_letter_code
_entity_poly.pdbx_strand_id
1 'polypeptide(L)'
;MNEQRGRVGSLDGSELSGYHRLANIMQQDENFAIFRQFREMNIIQLMSLQAEILDLQAWFQNRRFEDETEHPTYSSSFRELRQSQHEQTPDQSSTRSSITSHPPQEHNALLLQVSQLSQAPKPRKSQLHELQRWLRDEKGGNNFLKVTEFNTWEDPEPNEYIAVKKTATEDDYLTKLVSNILLLIFHRLFGQRWKAGKIIDQRSGLTSYSDTKISRAGNIFAATLSSALPVLSIFVLNNLHSTTLRIAVTLVFTTVFALVLATFSSARRVEIFAATATYVITHTSLNITNL
;
A
#
# COMPACT_ATOMS: atom_id res chain seq x y z
N MET A 1 -31.10 1.62 47.52
CA MET A 1 -31.03 1.78 46.05
C MET A 1 -29.56 1.93 45.67
N ASN A 2 -28.90 0.83 45.34
CA ASN A 2 -27.51 0.83 44.85
C ASN A 2 -27.56 0.39 43.39
N GLU A 3 -27.51 1.37 42.48
CA GLU A 3 -27.30 1.10 41.06
C GLU A 3 -25.84 0.72 40.85
N GLN A 4 -25.64 -0.53 40.46
CA GLN A 4 -24.34 -1.05 40.03
C GLN A 4 -23.93 -0.34 38.73
N ARG A 5 -22.99 0.59 38.86
CA ARG A 5 -22.21 1.12 37.75
C ARG A 5 -21.40 -0.05 37.15
N GLY A 6 -21.86 -0.56 36.01
CA GLY A 6 -21.21 -1.64 35.27
C GLY A 6 -19.74 -1.30 35.02
N ARG A 7 -18.85 -2.12 35.57
CA ARG A 7 -17.44 -2.15 35.18
C ARG A 7 -17.40 -2.53 33.69
N VAL A 8 -16.95 -1.60 32.85
CA VAL A 8 -16.47 -1.93 31.51
C VAL A 8 -15.21 -2.79 31.73
N GLY A 9 -15.40 -4.10 31.73
CA GLY A 9 -14.29 -5.05 31.73
C GLY A 9 -13.51 -4.83 30.44
N SER A 10 -12.22 -4.53 30.58
CA SER A 10 -11.26 -4.66 29.47
C SER A 10 -11.28 -6.12 29.03
N LEU A 11 -12.04 -6.45 27.99
CA LEU A 11 -12.03 -7.77 27.37
C LEU A 11 -10.61 -8.04 26.90
N ASP A 12 -9.99 -9.06 27.50
CA ASP A 12 -8.70 -9.55 27.03
C ASP A 12 -8.87 -10.04 25.59
N GLY A 13 -7.89 -9.76 24.71
CA GLY A 13 -8.01 -9.98 23.26
C GLY A 13 -8.27 -11.44 22.86
N SER A 14 -8.18 -12.37 23.82
CA SER A 14 -8.42 -13.81 23.73
C SER A 14 -9.90 -14.20 23.66
N GLU A 15 -10.84 -13.36 24.10
CA GLU A 15 -12.28 -13.66 24.10
C GLU A 15 -13.04 -13.14 22.86
N LEU A 16 -12.42 -12.27 22.06
CA LEU A 16 -13.07 -11.67 20.90
C LEU A 16 -13.27 -12.72 19.79
N SER A 17 -14.41 -12.65 19.09
CA SER A 17 -14.73 -13.55 17.96
C SER A 17 -15.18 -12.78 16.71
N GLY A 18 -15.01 -13.39 15.53
CA GLY A 18 -15.45 -12.82 14.26
C GLY A 18 -14.84 -11.44 13.98
N TYR A 19 -15.68 -10.49 13.58
CA TYR A 19 -15.26 -9.12 13.25
C TYR A 19 -14.54 -8.39 14.38
N HIS A 20 -14.91 -8.61 15.64
CA HIS A 20 -14.23 -7.95 16.76
C HIS A 20 -12.77 -8.42 16.91
N ARG A 21 -12.51 -9.70 16.69
CA ARG A 21 -11.14 -10.24 16.72
C ARG A 21 -10.34 -9.78 15.51
N LEU A 22 -10.96 -9.77 14.33
CA LEU A 22 -10.33 -9.26 13.11
C LEU A 22 -9.98 -7.77 13.25
N ALA A 23 -10.90 -6.95 13.76
CA ALA A 23 -10.67 -5.53 14.01
C ALA A 23 -9.53 -5.30 15.02
N ASN A 24 -9.47 -6.10 16.09
CA ASN A 24 -8.35 -6.03 17.05
C ASN A 24 -7.00 -6.37 16.38
N ILE A 25 -6.96 -7.38 15.49
CA ILE A 25 -5.74 -7.71 14.73
C ILE A 25 -5.34 -6.55 13.81
N MET A 26 -6.30 -6.00 13.05
CA MET A 26 -6.05 -4.87 12.14
C MET A 26 -5.63 -3.59 12.88
N GLN A 27 -6.14 -3.37 14.11
CA GLN A 27 -5.72 -2.26 14.97
C GLN A 27 -4.31 -2.46 15.51
N GLN A 28 -3.94 -3.70 15.87
CA GLN A 28 -2.61 -4.00 16.41
C GLN A 28 -1.52 -3.99 15.33
N ASP A 29 -1.87 -4.32 14.09
CA ASP A 29 -0.97 -4.26 12.94
C ASP A 29 -1.68 -3.82 11.67
N GLU A 30 -1.34 -2.60 11.25
CA GLU A 30 -1.85 -1.96 10.04
C GLU A 30 -1.52 -2.74 8.75
N ASN A 31 -0.55 -3.67 8.79
CA ASN A 31 -0.27 -4.55 7.65
C ASN A 31 -1.43 -5.50 7.31
N PHE A 32 -2.32 -5.77 8.28
CA PHE A 32 -3.54 -6.55 8.08
C PHE A 32 -4.77 -5.69 7.82
N ALA A 33 -4.66 -4.37 7.95
CA ALA A 33 -5.74 -3.42 7.68
C ALA A 33 -5.93 -3.24 6.16
N ILE A 34 -6.54 -4.26 5.54
CA ILE A 34 -6.77 -4.38 4.11
C ILE A 34 -8.28 -4.35 3.85
N PHE A 35 -8.71 -3.45 2.98
CA PHE A 35 -10.12 -3.23 2.67
C PHE A 35 -10.37 -3.30 1.16
N ARG A 36 -11.55 -3.80 0.78
CA ARG A 36 -11.98 -3.83 -0.63
C ARG A 36 -12.36 -2.43 -1.09
N GLN A 37 -11.96 -2.04 -2.30
CA GLN A 37 -12.19 -0.71 -2.86
C GLN A 37 -13.58 -0.55 -3.51
N PHE A 38 -14.28 -1.65 -3.80
CA PHE A 38 -15.60 -1.65 -4.48
C PHE A 38 -15.64 -0.75 -5.73
N ARG A 39 -14.60 -0.85 -6.57
CA ARG A 39 -14.40 0.05 -7.73
C ARG A 39 -15.59 0.09 -8.67
N GLU A 40 -16.13 -1.07 -9.02
CA GLU A 40 -17.28 -1.17 -9.92
C GLU A 40 -18.49 -0.39 -9.37
N MET A 41 -18.85 -0.62 -8.10
CA MET A 41 -19.96 0.09 -7.45
C MET A 41 -19.74 1.61 -7.44
N ASN A 42 -18.52 2.06 -7.12
CA ASN A 42 -18.19 3.49 -7.13
C ASN A 42 -18.28 4.10 -8.53
N ILE A 43 -17.86 3.38 -9.57
CA ILE A 43 -17.96 3.84 -10.96
C ILE A 43 -19.42 3.87 -11.43
N ILE A 44 -20.24 2.89 -11.06
CA ILE A 44 -21.68 2.88 -11.35
C ILE A 44 -22.37 4.09 -10.71
N GLN A 45 -22.07 4.40 -9.45
CA GLN A 45 -22.61 5.59 -8.78
C GLN A 45 -22.18 6.90 -9.47
N LEU A 46 -20.93 6.98 -9.94
CA LEU A 46 -20.48 8.14 -10.72
C LEU A 46 -21.26 8.28 -12.03
N MET A 47 -21.47 7.18 -12.75
CA MET A 47 -22.23 7.18 -14.00
C MET A 47 -23.71 7.52 -13.78
N SER A 48 -24.32 7.05 -12.69
CA SER A 48 -25.71 7.41 -12.37
C SER A 48 -25.86 8.89 -12.09
N LEU A 49 -24.94 9.48 -11.31
CA LEU A 49 -24.93 10.93 -11.07
C LEU A 49 -24.67 11.73 -12.35
N GLN A 50 -23.82 11.22 -13.26
CA GLN A 50 -23.62 11.86 -14.57
C GLN A 50 -24.89 11.86 -15.42
N ALA A 51 -25.63 10.74 -15.45
CA ALA A 51 -26.89 10.66 -16.17
C ALA A 51 -27.90 11.67 -15.63
N GLU A 52 -28.04 11.77 -14.31
CA GLU A 52 -28.91 12.77 -13.67
C GLU A 52 -28.49 14.21 -14.03
N ILE A 53 -27.19 14.53 -13.98
CA ILE A 53 -26.68 15.85 -14.38
C ILE A 53 -27.00 16.15 -15.86
N LEU A 54 -26.90 15.16 -16.75
CA LEU A 54 -27.23 15.32 -18.17
C LEU A 54 -28.71 15.61 -18.37
N ASP A 55 -29.61 14.93 -17.66
CA ASP A 55 -31.04 15.20 -17.70
C ASP A 55 -31.35 16.62 -17.23
N LEU A 56 -30.68 17.08 -16.17
CA LEU A 56 -30.80 18.45 -15.67
C LEU A 56 -30.27 19.48 -16.65
N GLN A 57 -29.15 19.18 -17.33
CA GLN A 57 -28.62 20.05 -18.38
C GLN A 57 -29.59 20.17 -19.55
N ALA A 58 -30.17 19.06 -20.00
CA ALA A 58 -31.16 19.06 -21.08
C ALA A 58 -32.40 19.88 -20.70
N TRP A 59 -32.93 19.67 -19.50
CA TRP A 59 -34.04 20.46 -18.99
C TRP A 59 -33.72 21.95 -18.90
N PHE A 60 -32.53 22.31 -18.40
CA PHE A 60 -32.11 23.71 -18.27
C PHE A 60 -31.87 24.37 -19.63
N GLN A 61 -31.34 23.64 -20.61
CA GLN A 61 -31.20 24.12 -22.00
C GLN A 61 -32.57 24.41 -22.63
N ASN A 62 -33.53 23.50 -22.47
CA ASN A 62 -34.89 23.72 -22.95
C ASN A 62 -35.52 24.96 -22.28
N ARG A 63 -35.30 25.11 -20.97
CA ARG A 63 -35.81 26.28 -20.24
C ARG A 63 -35.17 27.59 -20.68
N ARG A 64 -33.87 27.59 -20.99
CA ARG A 64 -33.20 28.77 -21.55
C ARG A 64 -33.82 29.19 -22.88
N PHE A 65 -34.16 28.24 -23.74
CA PHE A 65 -34.81 28.53 -25.01
C PHE A 65 -36.19 29.17 -24.80
N GLU A 66 -36.99 28.64 -23.87
CA GLU A 66 -38.28 29.24 -23.48
C GLU A 66 -38.09 30.66 -22.93
N ASP A 67 -37.15 30.85 -22.00
CA ASP A 67 -36.86 32.15 -21.39
C ASP A 67 -36.37 33.18 -22.44
N GLU A 68 -35.57 32.78 -23.43
CA GLU A 68 -35.15 33.67 -24.53
C GLU A 68 -36.34 34.14 -25.39
N THR A 69 -37.38 33.31 -25.55
CA THR A 69 -38.57 33.65 -26.33
C THR A 69 -39.61 34.45 -25.55
N GLU A 70 -39.83 34.12 -24.27
CA GLU A 70 -40.93 34.68 -23.46
C GLU A 70 -40.45 35.83 -22.55
N HIS A 71 -39.24 35.73 -21.99
CA HIS A 71 -38.75 36.61 -20.93
C HIS A 71 -37.23 36.85 -21.03
N PRO A 72 -36.75 37.55 -22.07
CA PRO A 72 -35.32 37.67 -22.38
C PRO A 72 -34.50 38.32 -21.26
N THR A 73 -35.12 39.13 -20.40
CA THR A 73 -34.49 39.79 -19.24
C THR A 73 -34.01 38.79 -18.17
N TYR A 74 -34.53 37.56 -18.16
CA TYR A 74 -34.08 36.51 -17.24
C TYR A 74 -32.65 36.04 -17.51
N SER A 75 -32.18 36.17 -18.76
CA SER A 75 -30.79 35.85 -19.14
C SER A 75 -29.77 36.85 -18.55
N SER A 76 -30.18 38.10 -18.33
CA SER A 76 -29.31 39.19 -17.88
C SER A 76 -29.45 39.53 -16.40
N SER A 77 -30.53 39.09 -15.75
CA SER A 77 -30.84 39.42 -14.35
C SER A 77 -31.28 38.21 -13.53
N PHE A 78 -30.36 37.63 -12.76
CA PHE A 78 -30.68 36.58 -11.76
C PHE A 78 -31.59 37.08 -10.63
N ARG A 79 -31.77 38.40 -10.47
CA ARG A 79 -32.72 38.97 -9.53
C ARG A 79 -34.15 38.78 -10.05
N GLU A 80 -34.39 39.10 -11.31
CA GLU A 80 -35.70 38.95 -11.95
C GLU A 80 -36.11 37.48 -12.09
N LEU A 81 -35.15 36.60 -12.42
CA LEU A 81 -35.37 35.15 -12.45
C LEU A 81 -35.80 34.58 -11.08
N ARG A 82 -35.24 35.08 -9.98
CA ARG A 82 -35.63 34.63 -8.63
C ARG A 82 -36.95 35.22 -8.16
N GLN A 83 -37.28 36.44 -8.60
CA GLN A 83 -38.54 37.08 -8.25
C GLN A 83 -39.72 36.40 -8.96
N SER A 84 -39.56 36.00 -10.23
CA SER A 84 -40.60 35.25 -10.96
C SER A 84 -40.83 33.84 -10.41
N GLN A 85 -39.81 33.20 -9.84
CA GLN A 85 -39.94 31.91 -9.14
C GLN A 85 -40.79 31.99 -7.86
N HIS A 86 -40.89 33.16 -7.22
CA HIS A 86 -41.71 33.35 -6.03
C HIS A 86 -43.19 33.61 -6.36
N GLU A 87 -43.49 34.02 -7.59
CA GLU A 87 -44.85 34.28 -8.08
C GLU A 87 -45.51 33.02 -8.69
N GLN A 88 -44.72 31.99 -9.02
CA GLN A 88 -45.21 30.70 -9.52
C GLN A 88 -45.67 29.76 -8.38
N THR A 89 -46.70 28.96 -8.64
CA THR A 89 -47.35 28.02 -7.70
C THR A 89 -46.36 27.15 -6.90
N PRO A 90 -46.61 26.91 -5.59
CA PRO A 90 -45.66 26.30 -4.65
C PRO A 90 -45.22 24.86 -4.98
N ASP A 91 -45.94 24.16 -5.86
CA ASP A 91 -45.65 22.77 -6.23
C ASP A 91 -44.47 22.63 -7.21
N GLN A 92 -44.12 23.71 -7.93
CA GLN A 92 -43.00 23.72 -8.88
C GLN A 92 -41.70 24.30 -8.29
N SER A 93 -41.78 25.09 -7.22
CA SER A 93 -40.60 25.74 -6.60
C SER A 93 -39.87 24.84 -5.59
N SER A 94 -40.60 23.95 -4.92
CA SER A 94 -40.05 22.94 -4.01
C SER A 94 -39.16 21.93 -4.74
N THR A 95 -39.63 21.35 -5.84
CA THR A 95 -38.88 20.39 -6.67
C THR A 95 -37.63 21.02 -7.30
N ARG A 96 -37.68 22.31 -7.63
CA ARG A 96 -36.60 23.03 -8.36
C ARG A 96 -35.42 23.45 -7.47
N SER A 97 -35.67 23.77 -6.20
CA SER A 97 -34.61 24.15 -5.25
C SER A 97 -33.76 22.95 -4.79
N SER A 98 -34.36 21.77 -4.66
CA SER A 98 -33.64 20.52 -4.33
C SER A 98 -32.79 19.97 -5.47
N ILE A 99 -33.11 20.32 -6.71
CA ILE A 99 -32.44 19.78 -7.91
C ILE A 99 -31.16 20.57 -8.28
N THR A 100 -31.09 21.86 -7.96
CA THR A 100 -30.03 22.73 -8.50
C THR A 100 -28.71 22.64 -7.70
N SER A 101 -28.74 22.17 -6.45
CA SER A 101 -27.56 22.18 -5.58
C SER A 101 -26.92 20.81 -5.31
N HIS A 102 -27.66 19.71 -5.39
CA HIS A 102 -27.20 18.44 -4.82
C HIS A 102 -26.42 17.54 -5.80
N PRO A 103 -26.93 17.21 -7.00
CA PRO A 103 -26.29 16.20 -7.86
C PRO A 103 -24.88 16.58 -8.38
N PRO A 104 -24.62 17.82 -8.85
CA PRO A 104 -23.28 18.22 -9.28
C PRO A 104 -22.25 18.25 -8.15
N GLN A 105 -22.66 18.62 -6.94
CA GLN A 105 -21.78 18.65 -5.77
C GLN A 105 -21.42 17.23 -5.33
N GLU A 106 -22.42 16.34 -5.27
CA GLU A 106 -22.24 14.93 -4.92
C GLU A 106 -21.36 14.21 -5.95
N HIS A 107 -21.57 14.46 -7.24
CA HIS A 107 -20.72 13.91 -8.30
C HIS A 107 -19.26 14.34 -8.14
N ASN A 108 -19.00 15.63 -7.96
CA ASN A 108 -17.65 16.14 -7.80
C ASN A 108 -16.97 15.61 -6.52
N ALA A 109 -17.72 15.52 -5.42
CA ALA A 109 -17.23 14.96 -4.17
C ALA A 109 -16.88 13.48 -4.32
N LEU A 110 -17.75 12.68 -4.92
CA LEU A 110 -17.51 11.26 -5.16
C LEU A 110 -16.35 11.04 -6.12
N LEU A 111 -16.22 11.85 -7.17
CA LEU A 111 -15.12 11.76 -8.14
C LEU A 111 -13.77 12.00 -7.47
N LEU A 112 -13.70 12.99 -6.57
CA LEU A 112 -12.51 13.25 -5.76
C LEU A 112 -12.20 12.09 -4.82
N GLN A 113 -13.20 11.53 -4.14
CA GLN A 113 -13.02 10.37 -3.27
C GLN A 113 -12.50 9.15 -4.04
N VAL A 114 -13.10 8.82 -5.18
CA VAL A 114 -12.68 7.70 -6.04
C VAL A 114 -11.27 7.92 -6.57
N SER A 115 -10.92 9.15 -6.96
CA SER A 115 -9.56 9.52 -7.37
C SER A 115 -8.56 9.30 -6.23
N GLN A 116 -8.87 9.75 -5.01
CA GLN A 116 -8.03 9.53 -3.83
C GLN A 116 -7.87 8.05 -3.50
N LEU A 117 -8.95 7.26 -3.54
CA LEU A 117 -8.91 5.82 -3.34
C LEU A 117 -8.07 5.13 -4.41
N SER A 118 -8.08 5.59 -5.66
CA SER A 118 -7.28 5.01 -6.75
C SER A 118 -5.76 5.21 -6.56
N GLN A 119 -5.38 6.24 -5.80
CA GLN A 119 -3.98 6.55 -5.46
C GLN A 119 -3.52 5.87 -4.16
N ALA A 120 -4.46 5.30 -3.41
CA ALA A 120 -4.16 4.67 -2.15
C ALA A 120 -3.26 3.42 -2.32
N PRO A 121 -2.45 3.09 -1.32
CA PRO A 121 -1.44 2.05 -1.46
C PRO A 121 -2.08 0.66 -1.57
N LYS A 122 -1.56 -0.15 -2.48
CA LYS A 122 -1.98 -1.54 -2.65
C LYS A 122 -1.32 -2.44 -1.60
N PRO A 123 -2.03 -3.46 -1.07
CA PRO A 123 -1.41 -4.44 -0.20
C PRO A 123 -0.41 -5.31 -0.97
N ARG A 124 0.60 -5.83 -0.26
CA ARG A 124 1.47 -6.87 -0.83
C ARG A 124 0.68 -8.17 -0.98
N LYS A 125 0.99 -8.95 -2.02
CA LYS A 125 0.41 -10.29 -2.23
C LYS A 125 0.56 -11.19 -1.00
N SER A 126 1.71 -11.14 -0.34
CA SER A 126 1.97 -11.92 0.87
C SER A 126 1.07 -11.53 2.05
N GLN A 127 0.84 -10.22 2.25
CA GLN A 127 -0.03 -9.71 3.32
C GLN A 127 -1.48 -10.14 3.11
N LEU A 128 -1.98 -9.99 1.87
CA LEU A 128 -3.32 -10.44 1.50
C LEU A 128 -3.49 -11.94 1.72
N HIS A 129 -2.50 -12.75 1.29
CA HIS A 129 -2.55 -14.19 1.46
C HIS A 129 -2.48 -14.61 2.94
N GLU A 130 -1.71 -13.92 3.78
CA GLU A 130 -1.69 -14.18 5.22
C GLU A 130 -3.03 -13.87 5.88
N LEU A 131 -3.67 -12.76 5.50
CA LEU A 131 -5.02 -12.42 5.97
C LEU A 131 -6.04 -13.49 5.55
N GLN A 132 -6.06 -13.87 4.26
CA GLN A 132 -6.94 -14.92 3.73
C GLN A 132 -6.71 -16.25 4.45
N ARG A 133 -5.45 -16.61 4.71
CA ARG A 133 -5.09 -17.81 5.47
C ARG A 133 -5.64 -17.73 6.90
N TRP A 134 -5.47 -16.61 7.59
CA TRP A 134 -6.00 -16.42 8.95
C TRP A 134 -7.53 -16.52 8.98
N LEU A 135 -8.23 -15.94 8.00
CA LEU A 135 -9.70 -16.00 7.91
C LEU A 135 -10.20 -17.45 7.79
N ARG A 136 -9.48 -18.29 7.03
CA ARG A 136 -9.82 -19.70 6.79
C ARG A 136 -9.38 -20.65 7.89
N ASP A 137 -8.39 -20.26 8.70
CA ASP A 137 -7.84 -21.10 9.76
C ASP A 137 -8.84 -21.32 10.90
N GLU A 138 -9.03 -22.57 11.32
CA GLU A 138 -9.94 -22.97 12.40
C GLU A 138 -9.59 -22.28 13.74
N LYS A 139 -8.29 -22.02 13.95
CA LYS A 139 -7.81 -21.32 15.15
C LYS A 139 -7.83 -19.79 14.98
N GLY A 140 -7.89 -19.30 13.75
CA GLY A 140 -8.02 -17.89 13.39
C GLY A 140 -9.49 -17.47 13.27
N GLY A 141 -9.87 -17.04 12.08
CA GLY A 141 -11.23 -16.59 11.75
C GLY A 141 -12.27 -17.70 11.68
N ASN A 142 -11.85 -18.97 11.55
CA ASN A 142 -12.74 -20.13 11.49
C ASN A 142 -13.87 -19.98 10.45
N ASN A 143 -13.56 -19.39 9.29
CA ASN A 143 -14.52 -19.12 8.22
C ASN A 143 -15.80 -18.41 8.71
N PHE A 144 -15.66 -17.46 9.65
CA PHE A 144 -16.82 -16.77 10.22
C PHE A 144 -17.59 -15.92 9.20
N LEU A 145 -16.94 -15.51 8.10
CA LEU A 145 -17.56 -14.80 6.99
C LEU A 145 -18.51 -15.72 6.24
N LYS A 146 -19.77 -15.33 6.11
CA LYS A 146 -20.82 -16.16 5.49
C LYS A 146 -21.49 -15.44 4.33
N VAL A 147 -22.07 -16.23 3.43
CA VAL A 147 -22.89 -15.74 2.31
C VAL A 147 -22.09 -14.72 1.47
N THR A 148 -22.54 -13.48 1.38
CA THR A 148 -21.94 -12.42 0.56
C THR A 148 -20.64 -11.88 1.16
N GLU A 149 -20.49 -11.96 2.48
CA GLU A 149 -19.29 -11.48 3.18
C GLU A 149 -18.07 -12.37 2.95
N PHE A 150 -18.29 -13.62 2.53
CA PHE A 150 -17.20 -14.52 2.14
C PHE A 150 -16.39 -13.94 0.97
N ASN A 151 -17.08 -13.29 0.03
CA ASN A 151 -16.47 -12.71 -1.16
C ASN A 151 -15.67 -11.43 -0.84
N THR A 152 -15.73 -10.88 0.38
CA THR A 152 -15.08 -9.61 0.72
C THR A 152 -13.57 -9.65 0.52
N TRP A 153 -12.91 -10.78 0.80
CA TRP A 153 -11.46 -10.96 0.62
C TRP A 153 -11.12 -12.20 -0.22
N GLU A 154 -12.03 -12.71 -1.05
CA GLU A 154 -11.80 -13.93 -1.82
C GLU A 154 -10.86 -13.69 -3.01
N ASP A 155 -10.98 -12.53 -3.66
CA ASP A 155 -10.24 -12.23 -4.88
C ASP A 155 -8.73 -12.27 -4.64
N PRO A 156 -7.96 -13.03 -5.44
CA PRO A 156 -6.51 -13.16 -5.27
C PRO A 156 -5.75 -11.93 -5.79
N GLU A 157 -6.43 -11.04 -6.52
CA GLU A 157 -5.82 -9.86 -7.13
C GLU A 157 -5.70 -8.71 -6.11
N PRO A 158 -4.47 -8.23 -5.82
CA PRO A 158 -4.28 -7.10 -4.91
C PRO A 158 -4.86 -5.78 -5.43
N ASN A 159 -5.22 -5.70 -6.71
CA ASN A 159 -5.72 -4.50 -7.37
C ASN A 159 -7.12 -4.09 -6.91
N GLU A 160 -7.85 -5.00 -6.28
CA GLU A 160 -9.19 -4.74 -5.74
C GLU A 160 -9.18 -4.20 -4.31
N TYR A 161 -8.01 -4.21 -3.68
CA TYR A 161 -7.84 -3.91 -2.27
C TYR A 161 -6.95 -2.71 -2.04
N ILE A 162 -7.15 -2.11 -0.89
CA ILE A 162 -6.39 -0.98 -0.39
C ILE A 162 -5.82 -1.36 0.97
N ALA A 163 -4.55 -1.06 1.18
CA ALA A 163 -3.93 -1.13 2.50
C ALA A 163 -4.01 0.25 3.17
N VAL A 164 -4.25 0.28 4.48
CA VAL A 164 -4.19 1.56 5.24
C VAL A 164 -2.76 2.09 5.28
N LYS A 165 -1.79 1.20 5.45
CA LYS A 165 -0.38 1.55 5.50
C LYS A 165 0.26 1.47 4.13
N LYS A 166 0.98 2.53 3.76
CA LYS A 166 1.84 2.53 2.58
C LYS A 166 2.95 1.51 2.77
N THR A 167 2.79 0.37 2.13
CA THR A 167 3.85 -0.62 2.11
C THR A 167 4.92 -0.18 1.11
N ALA A 168 6.20 -0.29 1.49
CA ALA A 168 7.29 -0.03 0.56
C ALA A 168 7.07 -0.88 -0.70
N THR A 169 7.17 -0.21 -1.85
CA THR A 169 6.92 -0.73 -3.20
C THR A 169 7.47 -2.14 -3.37
N GLU A 170 6.81 -2.97 -4.17
CA GLU A 170 7.43 -4.22 -4.65
C GLU A 170 8.73 -3.83 -5.35
N ASP A 171 9.85 -4.01 -4.67
CA ASP A 171 11.13 -3.56 -5.17
C ASP A 171 11.48 -4.29 -6.48
N ASP A 172 12.24 -3.59 -7.32
CA ASP A 172 12.69 -3.99 -8.65
C ASP A 172 13.22 -5.44 -8.72
N TYR A 173 13.23 -6.02 -9.92
CA TYR A 173 13.76 -7.37 -10.17
C TYR A 173 15.15 -7.61 -9.56
N LEU A 174 16.01 -6.59 -9.57
CA LEU A 174 17.34 -6.64 -8.97
C LEU A 174 17.28 -6.72 -7.44
N THR A 175 16.38 -5.97 -6.81
CA THR A 175 16.18 -6.04 -5.36
C THR A 175 15.63 -7.40 -4.96
N LYS A 176 14.70 -7.99 -5.75
CA LYS A 176 14.25 -9.37 -5.51
C LYS A 176 15.39 -10.39 -5.63
N LEU A 177 16.25 -10.25 -6.64
CA LEU A 177 17.39 -11.15 -6.83
C LEU A 177 18.36 -11.08 -5.64
N VAL A 178 18.78 -9.88 -5.26
CA VAL A 178 19.74 -9.68 -4.16
C VAL A 178 19.12 -10.05 -2.82
N SER A 179 17.87 -9.64 -2.58
CA SER A 179 17.13 -10.00 -1.37
C SER A 179 16.99 -11.52 -1.26
N ASN A 180 16.67 -12.24 -2.35
CA ASN A 180 16.60 -13.71 -2.33
C ASN A 180 17.96 -14.36 -2.02
N ILE A 181 19.05 -13.89 -2.63
CA ILE A 181 20.41 -14.41 -2.35
C ILE A 181 20.77 -14.18 -0.88
N LEU A 182 20.52 -12.96 -0.36
CA LEU A 182 20.81 -12.62 1.03
C LEU A 182 19.92 -13.38 2.01
N LEU A 183 18.63 -13.52 1.71
CA LEU A 183 17.69 -14.31 2.51
C LEU A 183 18.11 -15.78 2.55
N LEU A 184 18.61 -16.34 1.45
CA LEU A 184 19.16 -17.70 1.43
C LEU A 184 20.40 -17.82 2.32
N ILE A 185 21.35 -16.90 2.22
CA ILE A 185 22.57 -16.91 3.06
C ILE A 185 22.20 -16.70 4.54
N PHE A 186 21.31 -15.76 4.80
CA PHE A 186 20.78 -15.46 6.13
C PHE A 186 20.05 -16.64 6.74
N HIS A 187 19.15 -17.29 5.99
CA HIS A 187 18.44 -18.46 6.48
C HIS A 187 19.38 -19.66 6.66
N ARG A 188 20.40 -19.81 5.80
CA ARG A 188 21.44 -20.84 5.97
C ARG A 188 22.32 -20.61 7.20
N LEU A 189 22.63 -19.37 7.54
CA LEU A 189 23.52 -19.02 8.66
C LEU A 189 22.76 -18.87 10.00
N PHE A 190 21.55 -18.30 9.98
CA PHE A 190 20.79 -17.90 11.17
C PHE A 190 19.37 -18.48 11.24
N GLY A 191 18.92 -19.24 10.23
CA GLY A 191 17.52 -19.60 10.00
C GLY A 191 16.81 -20.45 11.06
N GLN A 192 17.51 -20.93 12.09
CA GLN A 192 16.89 -21.63 13.22
C GLN A 192 16.69 -20.78 14.48
N ARG A 193 17.38 -19.64 14.61
CA ARG A 193 17.35 -18.82 15.84
C ARG A 193 16.49 -17.56 15.75
N TRP A 194 16.00 -17.21 14.57
CA TRP A 194 15.27 -15.96 14.37
C TRP A 194 13.76 -16.11 14.59
N LYS A 195 13.34 -16.13 15.86
CA LYS A 195 11.92 -16.00 16.27
C LYS A 195 11.65 -14.60 16.81
N ALA A 196 11.69 -13.59 15.93
CA ALA A 196 11.51 -12.18 16.32
C ALA A 196 10.09 -11.63 16.03
N GLY A 197 9.13 -12.51 15.75
CA GLY A 197 7.75 -12.13 15.50
C GLY A 197 7.03 -11.77 16.79
N LYS A 198 6.29 -10.67 16.80
CA LYS A 198 5.32 -10.37 17.85
C LYS A 198 4.08 -11.21 17.57
N ILE A 199 3.68 -12.06 18.51
CA ILE A 199 2.42 -12.80 18.42
C ILE A 199 1.30 -11.77 18.58
N ILE A 200 0.53 -11.53 17.51
CA ILE A 200 -0.67 -10.68 17.55
C ILE A 200 -1.84 -11.51 18.06
N ASP A 201 -1.93 -12.75 17.58
CA ASP A 201 -3.02 -13.64 17.92
C ASP A 201 -2.48 -14.94 18.51
N GLN A 202 -2.64 -15.10 19.82
CA GLN A 202 -2.13 -16.25 20.56
C GLN A 202 -2.82 -17.56 20.16
N ARG A 203 -4.09 -17.50 19.72
CA ARG A 203 -4.87 -18.71 19.44
C ARG A 203 -4.57 -19.27 18.05
N SER A 204 -4.40 -18.43 17.02
CA SER A 204 -3.95 -18.88 15.70
C SER A 204 -2.42 -18.99 15.59
N GLY A 205 -1.69 -18.35 16.50
CA GLY A 205 -0.24 -18.19 16.39
C GLY A 205 0.16 -17.20 15.29
N LEU A 206 -0.73 -16.29 14.87
CA LEU A 206 -0.40 -15.25 13.90
C LEU A 206 0.68 -14.33 14.47
N THR A 207 1.86 -14.41 13.87
CA THR A 207 3.00 -13.57 14.21
C THR A 207 3.14 -12.45 13.20
N SER A 208 3.11 -11.21 13.68
CA SER A 208 3.54 -10.07 12.88
C SER A 208 5.01 -9.79 13.06
N TYR A 209 5.62 -9.43 11.96
CA TYR A 209 6.97 -8.91 11.91
C TYR A 209 6.89 -7.44 11.54
N SER A 210 7.42 -6.60 12.41
CA SER A 210 7.50 -5.17 12.12
C SER A 210 8.44 -4.94 10.94
N ASP A 211 7.92 -4.36 9.86
CA ASP A 211 8.70 -4.06 8.64
C ASP A 211 9.99 -3.28 8.94
N THR A 212 9.96 -2.39 9.94
CA THR A 212 11.11 -1.59 10.36
C THR A 212 12.18 -2.42 11.06
N LYS A 213 11.78 -3.43 11.84
CA LYS A 213 12.72 -4.35 12.49
C LYS A 213 13.31 -5.32 11.48
N ILE A 214 12.50 -5.81 10.54
CA ILE A 214 12.97 -6.67 9.44
C ILE A 214 13.95 -5.91 8.56
N SER A 215 13.59 -4.69 8.13
CA SER A 215 14.46 -3.88 7.27
C SER A 215 15.74 -3.49 7.99
N ARG A 216 15.67 -3.08 9.27
CA ARG A 216 16.88 -2.77 10.06
C ARG A 216 17.79 -3.99 10.23
N ALA A 217 17.22 -5.16 10.52
CA ALA A 217 17.99 -6.40 10.62
C ALA A 217 18.62 -6.80 9.28
N GLY A 218 17.87 -6.68 8.19
CA GLY A 218 18.35 -6.90 6.83
C GLY A 218 19.50 -5.94 6.49
N ASN A 219 19.37 -4.66 6.84
CA ASN A 219 20.42 -3.65 6.64
C ASN A 219 21.69 -3.97 7.45
N ILE A 220 21.56 -4.39 8.71
CA ILE A 220 22.70 -4.79 9.55
C ILE A 220 23.38 -6.02 8.96
N PHE A 221 22.60 -7.02 8.54
CA PHE A 221 23.13 -8.23 7.93
C PHE A 221 23.84 -7.94 6.60
N ALA A 222 23.21 -7.14 5.73
CA ALA A 222 23.81 -6.71 4.47
C ALA A 222 25.09 -5.92 4.69
N ALA A 223 25.13 -4.99 5.65
CA ALA A 223 26.35 -4.27 6.01
C ALA A 223 27.45 -5.21 6.51
N THR A 224 27.09 -6.17 7.35
CA THR A 224 28.03 -7.19 7.87
C THR A 224 28.58 -8.04 6.73
N LEU A 225 27.72 -8.56 5.84
CA LEU A 225 28.14 -9.35 4.69
C LEU A 225 28.98 -8.52 3.71
N SER A 226 28.60 -7.26 3.48
CA SER A 226 29.34 -6.32 2.64
C SER A 226 30.74 -6.08 3.20
N SER A 227 30.92 -6.03 4.53
CA SER A 227 32.24 -5.91 5.16
C SER A 227 33.07 -7.20 5.10
N ALA A 228 32.42 -8.38 5.07
CA ALA A 228 33.08 -9.67 5.01
C ALA A 228 33.52 -10.07 3.58
N LEU A 229 32.79 -9.58 2.56
CA LEU A 229 33.06 -9.86 1.14
C LEU A 229 34.50 -9.51 0.70
N PRO A 230 35.06 -8.32 1.01
CA PRO A 230 36.44 -7.99 0.67
C PRO A 230 37.48 -8.95 1.29
N VAL A 231 37.28 -9.34 2.55
CA VAL A 231 38.19 -10.27 3.25
C VAL A 231 38.13 -11.66 2.61
N LEU A 232 36.92 -12.13 2.30
CA LEU A 232 36.72 -13.40 1.60
C LEU A 232 37.33 -13.37 0.19
N SER A 233 37.19 -12.25 -0.52
CA SER A 233 37.80 -12.02 -1.82
C SER A 233 39.33 -12.19 -1.74
N ILE A 234 39.99 -11.47 -0.82
CA ILE A 234 41.46 -11.57 -0.63
C ILE A 234 41.89 -13.02 -0.33
N PHE A 235 41.16 -13.72 0.55
CA PHE A 235 41.45 -15.11 0.88
C PHE A 235 41.35 -16.04 -0.34
N VAL A 236 40.29 -15.90 -1.15
CA VAL A 236 40.11 -16.71 -2.36
C VAL A 236 41.20 -16.38 -3.40
N LEU A 237 41.50 -15.09 -3.62
CA LEU A 237 42.55 -14.66 -4.53
C LEU A 237 43.93 -15.23 -4.17
N ASN A 238 44.23 -15.34 -2.87
CA ASN A 238 45.52 -15.85 -2.40
C ASN A 238 45.72 -17.34 -2.76
N ASN A 239 44.64 -18.11 -2.84
CA ASN A 239 44.68 -19.54 -3.20
C ASN A 239 44.74 -19.78 -4.72
N LEU A 240 44.60 -18.74 -5.54
CA LEU A 240 44.63 -18.86 -7.00
C LEU A 240 46.02 -18.61 -7.54
N HIS A 241 46.58 -19.59 -8.24
CA HIS A 241 47.91 -19.48 -8.86
C HIS A 241 47.89 -18.79 -10.24
N SER A 242 46.74 -18.74 -10.93
CA SER A 242 46.62 -18.15 -12.26
C SER A 242 46.18 -16.67 -12.21
N THR A 243 46.94 -15.79 -12.86
CA THR A 243 46.67 -14.34 -12.92
C THR A 243 45.35 -14.01 -13.60
N THR A 244 44.98 -14.73 -14.67
CA THR A 244 43.70 -14.54 -15.37
C THR A 244 42.52 -14.88 -14.47
N LEU A 245 42.66 -15.95 -13.68
CA LEU A 245 41.60 -16.39 -12.77
C LEU A 245 41.46 -15.43 -11.58
N ARG A 246 42.58 -14.87 -11.09
CA ARG A 246 42.56 -13.79 -10.10
C ARG A 246 41.78 -12.57 -10.60
N ILE A 247 42.06 -12.08 -11.81
CA ILE A 247 41.38 -10.91 -12.39
C ILE A 247 39.87 -11.17 -12.54
N ALA A 248 39.49 -12.33 -13.07
CA ALA A 248 38.09 -12.70 -13.24
C ALA A 248 37.33 -12.75 -11.92
N VAL A 249 37.93 -13.34 -10.88
CA VAL A 249 37.33 -13.45 -9.54
C VAL A 249 37.20 -12.08 -8.87
N THR A 250 38.20 -11.20 -8.99
CA THR A 250 38.11 -9.82 -8.49
C THR A 250 36.94 -9.07 -9.12
N LEU A 251 36.75 -9.19 -10.44
CA LEU A 251 35.63 -8.55 -11.16
C LEU A 251 34.28 -8.99 -10.59
N VAL A 252 34.13 -10.30 -10.35
CA VAL A 252 32.90 -10.89 -9.79
C VAL A 252 32.64 -10.41 -8.35
N PHE A 253 33.64 -10.46 -7.47
CA PHE A 253 33.45 -9.98 -6.10
C PHE A 253 33.15 -8.49 -6.02
N THR A 254 33.78 -7.68 -6.88
CA THR A 254 33.54 -6.22 -6.95
C THR A 254 32.11 -5.91 -7.41
N THR A 255 31.62 -6.63 -8.41
CA THR A 255 30.24 -6.46 -8.91
C THR A 255 29.21 -6.90 -7.87
N VAL A 256 29.43 -8.02 -7.18
CA VAL A 256 28.57 -8.48 -6.09
C VAL A 256 28.55 -7.46 -4.94
N PHE A 257 29.71 -6.94 -4.53
CA PHE A 257 29.80 -5.92 -3.48
C PHE A 257 29.06 -4.63 -3.84
N ALA A 258 29.26 -4.12 -5.05
CA ALA A 258 28.55 -2.92 -5.53
C ALA A 258 27.02 -3.14 -5.56
N LEU A 259 26.57 -4.33 -5.95
CA LEU A 259 25.15 -4.68 -6.00
C LEU A 259 24.51 -4.76 -4.60
N VAL A 260 25.24 -5.30 -3.61
CA VAL A 260 24.81 -5.32 -2.20
C VAL A 260 24.72 -3.90 -1.64
N LEU A 261 25.71 -3.05 -1.90
CA LEU A 261 25.65 -1.64 -1.49
C LEU A 261 24.51 -0.88 -2.16
N ALA A 262 24.28 -1.10 -3.45
CA ALA A 262 23.23 -0.39 -4.20
C ALA A 262 21.81 -0.74 -3.74
N THR A 263 21.62 -1.93 -3.19
CA THR A 263 20.30 -2.39 -2.73
C THR A 263 20.01 -2.06 -1.27
N PHE A 264 21.02 -2.05 -0.39
CA PHE A 264 20.83 -1.83 1.05
C PHE A 264 21.23 -0.45 1.55
N SER A 265 22.00 0.30 0.76
CA SER A 265 22.34 1.66 1.13
C SER A 265 21.28 2.62 0.58
N SER A 266 20.71 3.47 1.44
CA SER A 266 19.97 4.66 1.01
C SER A 266 20.88 5.74 0.39
N ALA A 267 22.17 5.42 0.23
CA ALA A 267 23.14 6.22 -0.49
C ALA A 267 22.60 6.65 -1.85
N ARG A 268 22.63 7.96 -2.12
CA ARG A 268 22.44 8.48 -3.48
C ARG A 268 23.41 7.75 -4.40
N ARG A 269 22.98 7.45 -5.64
CA ARG A 269 23.79 6.75 -6.66
C ARG A 269 25.25 7.23 -6.74
N VAL A 270 25.49 8.51 -6.45
CA VAL A 270 26.80 9.17 -6.34
C VAL A 270 27.76 8.53 -5.31
N GLU A 271 27.28 8.13 -4.15
CA GLU A 271 28.10 7.54 -3.08
C GLU A 271 28.50 6.08 -3.40
N ILE A 272 27.66 5.35 -4.14
CA ILE A 272 27.96 3.99 -4.63
C ILE A 272 29.10 4.06 -5.66
N PHE A 273 29.08 5.06 -6.55
CA PHE A 273 30.18 5.28 -7.51
C PHE A 273 31.48 5.67 -6.81
N ALA A 274 31.42 6.51 -5.77
CA ALA A 274 32.59 6.88 -4.98
C ALA A 274 33.21 5.65 -4.27
N ALA A 275 32.39 4.84 -3.59
CA ALA A 275 32.86 3.63 -2.90
C ALA A 275 33.47 2.59 -3.87
N THR A 276 32.85 2.41 -5.05
CA THR A 276 33.36 1.50 -6.09
C THR A 276 34.70 2.00 -6.66
N ALA A 277 34.83 3.32 -6.90
CA ALA A 277 36.07 3.92 -7.37
C ALA A 277 37.21 3.74 -6.35
N THR A 278 36.96 3.98 -5.06
CA THR A 278 37.96 3.79 -4.00
C THR A 278 38.40 2.33 -3.87
N TYR A 279 37.49 1.37 -4.00
CA TYR A 279 37.84 -0.05 -3.98
C TYR A 279 38.74 -0.46 -5.17
N VAL A 280 38.41 0.00 -6.38
CA VAL A 280 39.23 -0.27 -7.57
C VAL A 280 40.63 0.33 -7.42
N ILE A 281 40.73 1.60 -6.98
CA ILE A 281 42.00 2.31 -6.81
C ILE A 281 42.92 1.62 -5.80
N THR A 282 42.36 1.13 -4.69
CA THR A 282 43.15 0.44 -3.64
C THR A 282 43.67 -0.92 -4.11
N HIS A 283 42.86 -1.69 -4.83
CA HIS A 283 43.29 -2.98 -5.40
C HIS A 283 44.31 -2.81 -6.54
N THR A 284 44.16 -1.81 -7.40
CA THR A 284 45.14 -1.54 -8.46
C THR A 284 46.47 -1.05 -7.90
N SER A 285 46.45 -0.22 -6.85
CA SER A 285 47.68 0.29 -6.22
C SER A 285 48.49 -0.79 -5.50
N LEU A 286 47.84 -1.79 -4.90
CA LEU A 286 48.50 -2.95 -4.28
C LEU A 286 49.14 -3.91 -5.30
N ASN A 287 48.63 -3.93 -6.54
CA ASN A 287 49.14 -4.79 -7.60
C ASN A 287 50.34 -4.16 -8.35
N ILE A 288 50.45 -2.82 -8.34
CA ILE A 288 51.56 -2.08 -8.98
C ILE A 288 52.78 -1.98 -8.05
N THR A 289 52.60 -2.08 -6.73
CA THR A 289 53.70 -2.05 -5.74
C THR A 289 54.38 -3.40 -5.51
N ASN A 290 53.86 -4.49 -6.11
CA ASN A 290 54.45 -5.83 -6.09
C ASN A 290 55.10 -6.23 -7.44
N LEU A 291 55.37 -5.24 -8.31
CA LEU A 291 56.21 -5.34 -9.51
C LEU A 291 57.47 -4.50 -9.29
#